data_AF-A0A117S233-F1
#
_entry.id   AF-A0A117S233-F1
#
_cell.length_a   1.000
_cell.length_b   1.000
_cell.length_c   1.000
_cell.angle_alpha   90.00
_cell.angle_beta   90.00
_cell.angle_gamma   90.00
#
_symmetry.space_group_name_H-M   'P 1'
#
loop_
_entity.id
_entity.type
_entity.pdbx_description
1 polymer ?
#
loop_
_entity_poly.entity_id
_entity_poly.type
_entity_poly.pdbx_seq_one_letter_code
_entity_poly.pdbx_strand_id
1 'polypeptide(L)'
;MAHLHLAYDLPVLLLVICRNRPTATWAAGPFESRIGNQTSQILRPLVLGPDDLPEITDESTVVRQPALASLAAIAHSEGEKTTATLGVLARGIRSLDRDTATYLRGLLRSGLVGHPQPQLRQP
;
A
#
# COMPACT_ATOMS: atom_id res chain seq x y z
N MET A 1 12.46 9.81 5.26
CA MET A 1 11.91 11.12 4.84
C MET A 1 12.92 12.23 4.87
N ALA A 2 13.58 12.50 6.02
CA ALA A 2 14.58 13.57 6.13
C ALA A 2 15.64 13.51 5.02
N HIS A 3 16.19 12.32 4.73
CA HIS A 3 17.14 12.15 3.62
C HIS A 3 16.56 12.53 2.26
N LEU A 4 15.34 12.07 1.92
CA LEU A 4 14.70 12.37 0.65
C LEU A 4 14.40 13.86 0.48
N HIS A 5 13.97 14.53 1.56
CA HIS A 5 13.81 15.98 1.54
C HIS A 5 15.15 16.69 1.34
N LEU A 6 16.20 16.30 2.05
CA LEU A 6 17.51 16.96 1.94
C LEU A 6 18.20 16.73 0.59
N ALA A 7 18.06 15.53 0.03
CA ALA A 7 18.71 15.15 -1.22
C ALA A 7 18.01 15.71 -2.46
N TYR A 8 16.68 15.93 -2.39
CA TYR A 8 15.87 16.29 -3.56
C TYR A 8 15.08 17.59 -3.40
N ASP A 9 15.10 18.24 -2.23
CA ASP A 9 14.34 19.45 -1.91
C ASP A 9 12.83 19.35 -2.23
N LEU A 10 12.27 18.15 -2.05
CA LEU A 10 10.87 17.85 -2.30
C LEU A 10 10.11 17.62 -1.00
N PRO A 11 8.85 18.08 -0.89
CA PRO A 11 7.95 17.64 0.17
C PRO A 11 7.70 16.13 0.03
N VAL A 12 7.98 15.37 1.09
CA VAL A 12 7.86 13.90 1.08
C VAL A 12 6.68 13.47 1.93
N LEU A 13 5.79 12.66 1.35
CA LEU A 13 4.69 12.00 2.05
C LEU A 13 4.91 10.49 2.04
N LEU A 14 4.69 9.83 3.18
CA LEU A 14 4.68 8.37 3.26
C LEU A 14 3.24 7.91 3.14
N LEU A 15 2.97 7.18 2.08
CA LEU A 15 1.73 6.43 1.89
C LEU A 15 1.90 5.02 2.45
N VAL A 16 0.98 4.57 3.29
CA VAL A 16 0.92 3.20 3.81
C VAL A 16 -0.38 2.57 3.34
N ILE A 17 -0.28 1.45 2.62
CA ILE A 17 -1.44 0.64 2.23
C ILE A 17 -1.59 -0.51 3.22
N CYS A 18 -2.77 -0.63 3.82
CA CYS A 18 -3.07 -1.64 4.82
C CYS A 18 -4.15 -2.60 4.31
N ARG A 19 -3.96 -3.90 4.57
CA ARG A 19 -4.87 -4.97 4.09
C ARG A 19 -6.07 -5.21 5.00
N ASN A 20 -6.03 -4.66 6.21
CA ASN A 20 -7.09 -4.78 7.20
C ASN A 20 -7.17 -3.51 8.07
N ARG A 21 -8.37 -3.30 8.63
CA ARG A 21 -8.69 -2.14 9.46
C ARG A 21 -7.82 -2.02 10.72
N PRO A 22 -7.53 -3.07 11.50
CA PRO A 22 -6.66 -2.96 12.67
C PRO A 22 -5.26 -2.42 12.34
N THR A 23 -4.66 -2.90 11.24
CA THR A 23 -3.35 -2.43 10.78
C THR A 23 -3.41 -0.99 10.30
N ALA A 24 -4.47 -0.59 9.59
CA ALA A 24 -4.66 0.80 9.16
C ALA A 24 -4.73 1.76 10.36
N THR A 25 -5.53 1.41 11.38
CA THR A 25 -5.64 2.21 12.61
C THR A 25 -4.29 2.35 13.33
N TRP A 26 -3.54 1.27 13.45
CA TRP A 26 -2.20 1.32 14.05
C TRP A 26 -1.21 2.17 13.23
N ALA A 27 -1.24 2.02 11.90
CA ALA A 27 -0.34 2.70 10.98
C ALA A 27 -0.59 4.22 10.90
N ALA A 28 -1.75 4.71 11.34
CA ALA A 28 -2.07 6.14 11.32
C ALA A 28 -1.16 6.97 12.25
N GLY A 29 -0.49 6.31 13.20
CA GLY A 29 0.46 6.96 14.10
C GLY A 29 -0.21 7.97 15.05
N PRO A 30 0.52 9.01 15.49
CA PRO A 30 1.87 9.39 15.09
C PRO A 30 2.96 8.42 15.58
N PHE A 31 4.11 8.40 14.90
CA PHE A 31 5.31 7.70 15.34
C PHE A 31 6.42 8.69 15.68
N GLU A 32 6.99 8.58 16.88
CA GLU A 32 8.06 9.47 17.33
C GLU A 32 9.42 8.77 17.30
N SER A 33 10.42 9.45 16.74
CA SER A 33 11.83 9.14 16.96
C SER A 33 12.38 10.09 18.02
N ARG A 34 13.01 9.55 19.06
CA ARG A 34 13.51 10.33 20.20
C ARG A 34 14.98 10.04 20.45
N ILE A 35 15.70 11.06 20.93
CA ILE A 35 17.08 10.96 21.44
C ILE A 35 17.03 11.44 22.89
N GLY A 36 17.04 10.49 23.83
CA GLY A 36 16.74 10.77 25.23
C GLY A 36 15.36 11.44 25.37
N ASN A 37 15.33 12.61 26.02
CA ASN A 37 14.09 13.35 26.24
C ASN A 37 13.67 14.24 25.06
N GLN A 38 14.47 14.34 23.99
CA GLN A 38 14.17 15.19 22.83
C GLN A 38 13.53 14.41 21.69
N THR A 39 12.46 14.94 21.10
CA THR A 39 11.85 14.39 19.89
C THR A 39 12.62 14.87 18.67
N SER A 40 13.25 13.95 17.94
CA SER A 40 14.00 14.27 16.71
C SER A 40 13.10 14.31 15.48
N GLN A 41 12.07 13.46 15.43
CA GLN A 41 11.14 13.40 14.31
C GLN A 41 9.77 12.89 14.78
N ILE A 42 8.70 13.45 14.20
CA ILE A 42 7.33 12.91 14.28
C ILE A 42 6.91 12.54 12.86
N LEU A 43 6.47 11.29 12.68
CA LEU A 43 5.97 10.77 11.42
C LEU A 43 4.44 10.62 11.48
N ARG A 44 3.77 11.21 10.49
CA ARG A 44 2.31 11.09 10.28
C ARG A 44 2.07 10.59 8.85
N PRO A 45 1.95 9.27 8.65
CA PRO A 45 1.72 8.71 7.33
C PRO A 45 0.32 9.05 6.82
N LEU A 46 0.16 9.11 5.49
CA LEU A 46 -1.15 8.94 4.86
C LEU A 46 -1.42 7.44 4.79
N VAL A 47 -2.51 7.00 5.41
CA VAL A 47 -2.88 5.58 5.47
C VAL A 47 -4.12 5.32 4.64
N LEU A 48 -4.10 4.28 3.83
CA LEU A 48 -5.26 3.77 3.10
C LEU A 48 -5.46 2.30 3.46
N GLY A 49 -6.58 2.00 4.09
CA GLY A 49 -7.07 0.65 4.38
C GLY A 49 -8.14 0.18 3.38
N PRO A 50 -8.72 -1.00 3.62
CA PRO A 50 -9.81 -1.52 2.79
C PRO A 50 -11.06 -0.62 2.78
N ASP A 51 -11.25 0.19 3.82
CA ASP A 51 -12.41 1.11 3.89
C ASP A 51 -12.21 2.41 3.12
N ASP A 52 -10.96 2.75 2.77
CA ASP A 52 -10.59 4.00 2.11
C ASP A 52 -10.54 3.86 0.58
N LEU A 53 -10.55 2.61 0.08
CA LEU A 53 -10.36 2.28 -1.32
C LEU A 53 -11.55 1.50 -1.89
N PRO A 54 -11.97 1.79 -3.13
CA PRO A 54 -13.10 1.12 -3.74
C PRO A 54 -12.78 -0.35 -4.02
N GLU A 55 -13.80 -1.20 -3.98
CA GLU A 55 -13.70 -2.55 -4.52
C GLU A 55 -13.65 -2.49 -6.05
N ILE A 56 -12.68 -3.16 -6.66
CA ILE A 56 -12.49 -3.16 -8.12
C ILE A 56 -13.21 -4.36 -8.73
N THR A 57 -14.31 -4.11 -9.44
CA THR A 57 -15.20 -5.16 -9.97
C THR A 57 -15.19 -5.28 -11.49
N ASP A 58 -14.63 -4.30 -12.21
CA ASP A 58 -14.62 -4.27 -13.66
C ASP A 58 -13.25 -3.89 -14.27
N GLU A 59 -12.97 -4.42 -15.46
CA GLU A 59 -11.69 -4.21 -16.15
C GLU A 59 -11.53 -2.77 -16.66
N SER A 60 -12.63 -2.08 -16.93
CA SER A 60 -12.58 -0.72 -17.47
C SER A 60 -12.03 0.26 -16.43
N THR A 61 -12.33 0.06 -15.15
CA THR A 61 -11.73 0.80 -14.04
C THR A 61 -10.24 0.53 -13.93
N VAL A 62 -9.79 -0.71 -14.15
CA VAL A 62 -8.37 -1.06 -14.17
C VAL A 62 -7.64 -0.32 -15.29
N VAL A 63 -8.23 -0.23 -16.48
CA VAL A 63 -7.60 0.49 -17.60
C VAL A 63 -7.58 2.00 -17.38
N ARG A 64 -8.67 2.58 -16.86
CA ARG A 64 -8.77 4.02 -16.60
C ARG A 64 -7.90 4.49 -15.44
N GLN A 65 -7.78 3.67 -14.39
CA GLN A 65 -7.14 4.04 -13.13
C GLN A 65 -6.25 2.91 -12.60
N PRO A 66 -5.19 2.54 -13.35
CA PRO A 66 -4.45 1.30 -13.11
C PRO A 66 -3.67 1.31 -11.79
N ALA A 67 -3.16 2.46 -11.37
CA ALA A 67 -2.51 2.64 -10.08
C ALA A 67 -3.49 2.46 -8.91
N LEU A 68 -4.65 3.14 -8.95
CA LEU A 68 -5.70 3.03 -7.94
C LEU A 68 -6.19 1.58 -7.84
N ALA A 69 -6.47 0.95 -8.98
CA ALA A 69 -6.94 -0.43 -9.02
C ALA A 69 -5.93 -1.40 -8.39
N SER A 70 -4.63 -1.17 -8.60
CA SER A 70 -3.57 -1.98 -8.00
C SER A 70 -3.46 -1.78 -6.49
N LEU A 71 -3.54 -0.54 -6.01
CA LEU A 71 -3.53 -0.24 -4.57
C LEU A 71 -4.76 -0.80 -3.86
N ALA A 72 -5.94 -0.64 -4.47
CA ALA A 72 -7.18 -1.21 -3.97
C ALA A 72 -7.11 -2.74 -3.89
N ALA A 73 -6.56 -3.40 -4.91
CA ALA A 73 -6.38 -4.84 -4.88
C ALA A 73 -5.45 -5.31 -3.75
N ILE A 74 -4.40 -4.53 -3.42
CA ILE A 74 -3.53 -4.81 -2.26
C ILE A 74 -4.32 -4.61 -0.96
N ALA A 75 -5.02 -3.49 -0.80
CA ALA A 75 -5.79 -3.19 0.40
C ALA A 75 -6.92 -4.20 0.67
N HIS A 76 -7.51 -4.76 -0.37
CA HIS A 76 -8.58 -5.75 -0.28
C HIS A 76 -8.10 -7.20 -0.27
N SER A 77 -6.78 -7.46 -0.26
CA SER A 77 -6.24 -8.82 -0.50
C SER A 77 -6.44 -9.83 0.64
N GLU A 78 -6.94 -9.39 1.80
CA GLU A 78 -7.35 -10.26 2.92
C GLU A 78 -8.87 -10.46 2.97
N GLY A 79 -9.63 -9.82 2.05
CA GLY A 79 -11.09 -9.89 2.00
C GLY A 79 -11.62 -11.10 1.24
N GLU A 80 -12.89 -11.43 1.45
CA GLU A 80 -13.56 -12.60 0.84
C GLU A 80 -13.55 -12.60 -0.69
N LYS A 81 -13.55 -11.41 -1.30
CA LYS A 81 -13.64 -11.24 -2.76
C LYS A 81 -12.29 -11.13 -3.46
N THR A 82 -11.18 -11.37 -2.75
CA THR A 82 -9.81 -11.20 -3.26
C THR A 82 -9.59 -11.87 -4.62
N THR A 83 -10.00 -13.13 -4.77
CA THR A 83 -9.79 -13.88 -6.03
C THR A 83 -10.50 -13.25 -7.22
N ALA A 84 -11.73 -12.75 -7.02
CA ALA A 84 -12.49 -12.07 -8.07
C ALA A 84 -11.82 -10.76 -8.48
N THR A 85 -11.44 -9.94 -7.49
CA THR A 85 -10.74 -8.66 -7.69
C THR A 85 -9.40 -8.83 -8.41
N LEU A 86 -8.58 -9.80 -7.99
CA LEU A 86 -7.30 -10.11 -8.65
C LEU A 86 -7.50 -10.62 -10.08
N GLY A 87 -8.58 -11.37 -10.33
CA GLY A 87 -8.95 -11.81 -11.67
C GLY A 87 -9.28 -10.63 -12.59
N VAL A 88 -10.11 -9.69 -12.15
CA VAL A 88 -10.42 -8.45 -12.87
C VAL A 88 -9.16 -7.64 -13.14
N LEU A 89 -8.31 -7.48 -12.12
CA LEU A 89 -7.06 -6.74 -12.24
C LEU A 89 -6.10 -7.37 -13.25
N ALA A 90 -5.90 -8.69 -13.18
CA ALA A 90 -5.03 -9.40 -14.10
C ALA A 90 -5.49 -9.26 -15.55
N ARG A 91 -6.81 -9.26 -15.80
CA ARG A 91 -7.35 -9.05 -17.14
C ARG A 91 -7.13 -7.61 -17.62
N GLY A 92 -7.46 -6.62 -16.79
CA GLY A 92 -7.26 -5.21 -17.13
C GLY A 92 -5.79 -4.81 -17.35
N ILE A 93 -4.86 -5.33 -16.53
CA ILE A 93 -3.42 -5.06 -16.68
C ILE A 93 -2.87 -5.56 -18.02
N ARG A 94 -3.43 -6.63 -18.61
CA ARG A 94 -3.00 -7.12 -19.93
C ARG A 94 -3.30 -6.14 -21.06
N SER A 95 -4.25 -5.22 -20.85
CA SER A 95 -4.64 -4.20 -21.83
C SER A 95 -3.84 -2.90 -21.71
N LEU A 96 -2.95 -2.79 -20.71
CA LEU A 96 -2.07 -1.64 -20.52
C LEU A 96 -0.81 -1.76 -21.39
N ASP A 97 -0.11 -0.64 -21.58
CA ASP A 97 1.22 -0.67 -22.18
C ASP A 97 2.19 -1.51 -21.34
N ARG A 98 3.25 -2.00 -22.01
CA ARG A 98 4.20 -2.96 -21.42
C ARG A 98 4.87 -2.42 -20.15
N ASP A 99 5.21 -1.14 -20.12
CA ASP A 99 6.01 -0.56 -19.04
C ASP A 99 5.13 -0.36 -17.81
N THR A 100 3.95 0.22 -17.98
CA THR A 100 2.95 0.36 -16.92
C THR A 100 2.56 -0.99 -16.37
N ALA A 101 2.26 -1.97 -17.23
CA ALA A 101 1.88 -3.30 -16.80
C ALA A 101 3.01 -3.99 -16.01
N THR A 102 4.27 -3.78 -16.39
CA THR A 102 5.43 -4.37 -15.71
C THR A 102 5.65 -3.73 -14.35
N TYR A 103 5.57 -2.40 -14.26
CA TYR A 103 5.66 -1.68 -12.99
C TYR A 103 4.58 -2.15 -12.00
N LEU A 104 3.32 -2.20 -12.44
CA LEU A 104 2.20 -2.58 -11.57
C LEU A 104 2.25 -4.05 -11.16
N ARG A 105 2.70 -4.96 -12.04
CA ARG A 105 2.97 -6.35 -11.63
C ARG A 105 4.04 -6.42 -10.54
N GLY A 106 5.08 -5.60 -10.63
CA GLY A 106 6.10 -5.49 -9.58
C GLY A 106 5.51 -5.00 -8.25
N LEU A 107 4.72 -3.94 -8.31
CA LEU A 107 4.01 -3.38 -7.15
C LEU A 107 3.10 -4.43 -6.49
N LEU A 108 2.25 -5.09 -7.28
CA LEU A 108 1.34 -6.13 -6.80
C LEU A 108 2.11 -7.28 -6.17
N ARG A 109 3.18 -7.76 -6.81
CA ARG A 109 4.02 -8.80 -6.24
C ARG A 109 4.58 -8.37 -4.88
N SER A 110 5.03 -7.12 -4.72
CA SER A 110 5.53 -6.64 -3.44
C SER A 110 4.44 -6.48 -2.37
N GLY A 111 3.27 -5.94 -2.72
CA GLY A 111 2.18 -5.67 -1.79
C GLY A 111 1.37 -6.91 -1.40
N LEU A 112 1.35 -7.93 -2.25
CA LEU A 112 0.69 -9.21 -2.00
C LEU A 112 1.62 -10.23 -1.33
N VAL A 113 2.94 -9.98 -1.27
CA VAL A 113 3.85 -10.83 -0.52
C VAL A 113 3.62 -10.62 0.98
N GLY A 114 3.03 -11.62 1.64
CA GLY A 114 3.07 -11.77 3.09
C GLY A 114 1.88 -12.52 3.71
N HIS A 115 2.14 -13.72 4.23
CA HIS A 115 1.81 -14.02 5.62
C HIS A 115 3.13 -14.07 6.40
N PRO A 116 3.40 -13.17 7.36
CA PRO A 116 4.51 -13.34 8.29
C PRO A 116 4.18 -14.39 9.35
N GLN A 117 5.11 -15.34 9.59
CA GLN A 117 5.12 -16.23 10.74
C GLN A 117 5.27 -15.43 12.05
N PRO A 118 4.63 -15.85 13.16
CA PRO A 118 4.80 -15.19 14.45
C PRO A 118 6.26 -15.32 14.89
N GLN A 119 7.00 -14.23 14.85
CA GLN A 119 8.35 -14.17 15.41
C GLN A 119 8.23 -14.16 16.94
N LEU A 120 8.72 -15.24 17.54
CA LEU A 120 8.97 -15.39 18.97
C LEU A 120 9.57 -14.09 19.53
N ARG A 121 8.85 -13.45 20.45
CA ARG A 121 9.50 -12.64 21.49
C ARG A 121 10.17 -13.60 22.46
N GLN A 122 11.50 -13.68 22.38
CA GLN A 122 12.34 -14.10 23.49
C GLN A 122 12.67 -12.86 24.37
N PRO A 123 12.98 -13.08 25.66
CA PRO A 123 12.52 -12.26 26.79
C PRO A 123 13.14 -10.87 26.90
#